data_AF-A0A0Q5BW41-F1
#
_entry.id   AF-A0A0Q5BW41-F1
#
_cell.length_a   1.000
_cell.length_b   1.000
_cell.length_c   1.000
_cell.angle_alpha   90.00
_cell.angle_beta   90.00
_cell.angle_gamma   90.00
#
_symmetry.space_group_name_H-M   'P 1'
#
loop_
_entity.id
_entity.type
_entity.pdbx_description
1 polymer ?
#
loop_
_entity_poly.entity_id
_entity_poly.type
_entity_poly.pdbx_seq_one_letter_code
_entity_poly.pdbx_strand_id
1 'polypeptide(L)'
;MASSSRRWHVGAIVARVRASSAISASGLDTAARAARKLDVLRIADLVDAGRLTSEQAVEQFLRIVDEVSAGPSTSPNPILNG
;
A
#
# COMPACT_ATOMS: atom_id res chain seq x y z
N MET A 1 11.56 9.04 30.63
CA MET A 1 10.81 8.14 29.71
C MET A 1 10.84 8.76 28.33
N ALA A 2 11.46 8.09 27.35
CA ALA A 2 11.78 8.68 26.04
C ALA A 2 10.52 8.92 25.19
N SER A 3 10.32 10.17 24.75
CA SER A 3 9.26 10.59 23.84
C SER A 3 9.66 10.35 22.37
N SER A 4 9.99 9.11 22.00
CA SER A 4 10.64 8.83 20.71
C SER A 4 9.73 8.33 19.57
N SER A 5 8.45 7.98 19.79
CA SER A 5 7.83 7.00 18.85
C SER A 5 6.41 7.33 18.35
N ARG A 6 6.03 8.62 18.25
CA ARG A 6 4.73 9.06 17.68
C ARG A 6 4.86 10.04 16.53
N ARG A 7 6.01 10.09 15.86
CA ARG A 7 6.26 11.04 14.78
C ARG A 7 6.30 10.30 13.46
N TRP A 8 5.42 10.69 12.55
CA TRP A 8 5.54 10.33 11.14
C TRP A 8 6.93 10.71 10.65
N HIS A 9 7.67 9.73 10.14
CA HIS A 9 8.90 10.00 9.41
C HIS A 9 8.55 10.41 7.98
N VAL A 10 9.37 11.28 7.39
CA VAL A 10 9.19 11.73 5.99
C VAL A 10 9.10 10.53 5.04
N GLY A 11 9.89 9.48 5.27
CA GLY A 11 9.82 8.24 4.50
C GLY A 11 8.43 7.59 4.49
N ALA A 12 7.75 7.53 5.63
CA ALA A 12 6.41 6.96 5.75
C ALA A 12 5.36 7.83 5.04
N ILE A 13 5.49 9.15 5.11
CA ILE A 13 4.61 10.08 4.38
C ILE A 13 4.77 9.90 2.87
N VAL A 14 6.02 9.86 2.38
CA VAL A 14 6.32 9.66 0.96
C VAL A 14 5.82 8.30 0.48
N ALA A 15 6.02 7.22 1.26
CA ALA A 15 5.51 5.90 0.93
C ALA A 15 3.97 5.87 0.84
N ARG A 16 3.27 6.53 1.78
CA ARG A 16 1.81 6.68 1.77
C ARG A 16 1.30 7.38 0.51
N VAL A 17 1.95 8.48 0.11
CA VAL A 17 1.62 9.22 -1.12
C VAL A 17 1.85 8.34 -2.34
N ARG A 18 2.98 7.64 -2.41
CA ARG A 18 3.28 6.69 -3.51
C ARG A 18 2.23 5.60 -3.63
N ALA A 19 1.82 4.99 -2.52
CA ALA A 19 0.74 3.99 -2.51
C ALA A 19 -0.58 4.57 -3.07
N SER A 20 -0.96 5.76 -2.62
CA SER A 20 -2.18 6.44 -3.08
C SER A 20 -2.15 6.78 -4.58
N SER A 21 -0.99 7.21 -5.08
CA SER A 21 -0.76 7.48 -6.50
C SER A 21 -0.78 6.20 -7.33
N ALA A 22 -0.12 5.13 -6.87
CA ALA A 22 -0.12 3.83 -7.54
C ALA A 22 -1.53 3.24 -7.66
N ILE A 23 -2.32 3.29 -6.59
CA ILE A 23 -3.75 2.88 -6.61
C ILE A 23 -4.53 3.71 -7.64
N SER A 24 -4.28 5.00 -7.72
CA SER A 24 -5.01 5.90 -8.64
C SER A 24 -4.63 5.66 -10.10
N ALA A 25 -3.36 5.33 -10.37
CA ALA A 25 -2.85 5.00 -11.69
C ALA A 25 -3.16 3.56 -12.14
N SER A 26 -3.51 2.68 -11.20
CA SER A 26 -3.82 1.27 -11.48
C SER A 26 -5.10 1.09 -12.30
N GLY A 27 -5.15 0.01 -13.08
CA GLY A 27 -6.33 -0.42 -13.84
C GLY A 27 -7.42 -1.08 -12.98
N LEU A 28 -7.39 -0.93 -11.65
CA LEU A 28 -8.40 -1.48 -10.76
C LEU A 28 -9.79 -0.93 -11.07
N ASP A 29 -10.83 -1.76 -10.89
CA ASP A 29 -12.20 -1.27 -10.88
C ASP A 29 -12.47 -0.35 -9.66
N THR A 30 -13.63 0.30 -9.67
CA THR A 30 -14.00 1.27 -8.62
C THR A 30 -14.03 0.67 -7.22
N ALA A 31 -14.56 -0.55 -7.07
CA ALA A 31 -14.70 -1.20 -5.77
C ALA A 31 -13.34 -1.65 -5.23
N ALA A 32 -12.52 -2.29 -6.08
CA ALA A 32 -11.16 -2.69 -5.74
C ALA A 32 -10.28 -1.47 -5.40
N ARG A 33 -10.39 -0.38 -6.17
CA ARG A 33 -9.71 0.88 -5.88
C ARG A 33 -10.11 1.46 -4.52
N ALA A 34 -11.40 1.46 -4.20
CA ALA A 34 -11.91 1.93 -2.91
C ALA A 34 -11.37 1.09 -1.75
N ALA A 35 -11.36 -0.24 -1.88
CA ALA A 35 -10.80 -1.15 -0.89
C ALA A 35 -9.32 -0.85 -0.62
N ARG A 36 -8.50 -0.68 -1.67
CA ARG A 36 -7.08 -0.34 -1.51
C ARG A 36 -6.86 1.03 -0.86
N LYS A 37 -7.70 2.02 -1.15
CA LYS A 37 -7.65 3.32 -0.46
C LYS A 37 -8.00 3.20 1.03
N LEU A 38 -8.95 2.34 1.40
CA LEU A 38 -9.26 2.06 2.81
C LEU A 38 -8.08 1.39 3.52
N ASP A 39 -7.32 0.52 2.86
CA ASP A 39 -6.11 -0.06 3.44
C ASP A 39 -5.06 1.00 3.75
N VAL A 40 -4.84 1.97 2.85
CA VAL A 40 -3.95 3.11 3.10
C VAL A 40 -4.40 3.93 4.32
N LEU A 41 -5.70 4.17 4.47
CA LEU A 41 -6.25 4.88 5.63
C LEU A 41 -6.09 4.07 6.92
N ARG A 42 -6.32 2.76 6.86
CA ARG A 42 -6.15 1.85 8.01
C ARG A 42 -4.70 1.84 8.49
N ILE A 43 -3.73 1.76 7.59
CA ILE A 43 -2.31 1.81 7.98
C ILE A 43 -1.98 3.14 8.66
N ALA A 44 -2.47 4.25 8.10
CA ALA A 44 -2.26 5.57 8.71
C ALA A 44 -2.87 5.68 10.11
N ASP A 45 -4.09 5.18 10.31
CA ASP A 45 -4.76 5.13 11.61
C ASP A 45 -3.96 4.31 12.64
N LEU A 46 -3.36 3.19 12.22
CA LEU A 46 -2.49 2.38 13.08
C LEU A 46 -1.21 3.13 13.49
N VAL A 47 -0.64 3.96 12.62
CA VAL A 47 0.50 4.83 12.95
C VAL A 47 0.08 5.92 13.91
N ASP A 48 -1.04 6.59 13.65
CA ASP A 48 -1.57 7.66 14.50
C ASP A 48 -1.93 7.14 15.91
N ALA A 49 -2.45 5.92 16.00
CA ALA A 49 -2.71 5.22 17.26
C ALA A 49 -1.44 4.69 17.96
N GLY A 50 -0.25 4.83 17.35
CA GLY A 50 1.02 4.31 17.88
C GLY A 50 1.11 2.78 17.89
N ARG A 51 0.25 2.09 17.13
CA ARG A 51 0.22 0.63 17.00
C ARG A 51 1.16 0.10 15.91
N LEU A 52 1.70 1.01 15.10
CA LEU A 52 2.58 0.70 13.99
C LEU A 52 3.66 1.77 13.89
N THR A 53 4.93 1.36 13.75
CA THR A 53 6.04 2.32 13.63
C THR A 53 6.09 2.92 12.22
N SER A 54 6.74 4.08 12.06
CA SER A 54 6.93 4.68 10.73
C SER A 54 7.62 3.72 9.74
N GLU A 55 8.56 2.90 10.20
CA GLU A 55 9.28 1.92 9.35
C GLU A 55 8.37 0.77 8.90
N GLN A 56 7.60 0.20 9.83
CA GLN A 56 6.58 -0.81 9.49
C GLN A 56 5.55 -0.25 8.51
N ALA A 57 5.20 1.04 8.63
CA ALA A 57 4.24 1.68 7.74
C ALA A 57 4.80 1.79 6.33
N VAL A 58 6.08 2.13 6.18
CA VAL A 58 6.77 2.17 4.89
C VAL A 58 6.67 0.81 4.19
N GLU A 59 7.01 -0.29 4.88
CA GLU A 59 6.94 -1.63 4.30
C GLU A 59 5.53 -1.98 3.81
N GLN A 60 4.50 -1.66 4.60
CA GLN A 60 3.12 -1.94 4.26
C GLN A 60 2.64 -1.09 3.06
N PHE A 61 2.99 0.20 3.01
CA PHE A 61 2.68 1.06 1.87
C PHE A 61 3.40 0.60 0.59
N LEU A 62 4.66 0.18 0.69
CA LEU A 62 5.40 -0.34 -0.47
C LEU A 62 4.80 -1.66 -0.98
N ARG A 63 4.36 -2.55 -0.08
CA ARG A 63 3.64 -3.76 -0.48
C ARG A 63 2.38 -3.43 -1.29
N ILE A 64 1.61 -2.41 -0.88
CA ILE A 64 0.45 -1.95 -1.65
C ILE A 64 0.87 -1.50 -3.06
N VAL A 65 1.98 -0.75 -3.18
CA VAL A 65 2.51 -0.33 -4.50
C VAL A 65 2.83 -1.53 -5.37
N ASP A 66 3.54 -2.53 -4.82
CA ASP A 66 3.95 -3.72 -5.57
C ASP A 66 2.72 -4.53 -6.03
N GLU A 67 1.76 -4.75 -5.14
CA GLU A 67 0.54 -5.52 -5.42
C GLU A 67 -0.33 -4.87 -6.51
N VAL A 68 -0.48 -3.53 -6.51
CA VAL A 68 -1.29 -2.86 -7.53
C VAL A 68 -0.54 -2.61 -8.84
N SER A 69 0.81 -2.66 -8.81
CA SER A 69 1.66 -2.50 -9.99
C SER A 69 1.89 -3.82 -10.74
N ALA A 70 1.83 -4.96 -10.06
CA ALA A 70 1.98 -6.28 -10.67
C ALA A 70 0.83 -6.62 -11.66
N GLY A 71 -0.28 -5.86 -11.64
CA GLY A 71 -1.48 -6.17 -12.43
C GLY A 71 -2.12 -7.50 -12.02
N PRO A 72 -3.27 -7.89 -12.61
CA PRO A 72 -3.75 -9.25 -12.46
C PRO A 72 -2.67 -10.17 -13.03
N SER A 73 -2.16 -11.10 -12.21
CA SER A 73 -1.26 -12.16 -12.68
C SER A 73 -2.03 -12.99 -13.70
N THR A 74 -1.91 -12.64 -14.99
CA THR A 74 -2.37 -13.50 -16.07
C THR A 74 -1.46 -14.71 -16.06
N SER A 75 -1.91 -15.82 -15.45
CA SER A 75 -1.29 -17.12 -15.65
C SER A 75 -1.10 -17.34 -17.15
N PRO A 76 0.11 -17.67 -17.64
CA PRO A 76 0.27 -18.08 -19.02
C PRO A 76 -0.41 -19.45 -19.16
N ASN A 77 -1.64 -19.47 -19.68
CA ASN A 77 -2.24 -20.71 -20.18
C ASN A 77 -1.31 -21.24 -21.29
N PRO A 78 -0.76 -22.46 -21.19
CA PRO A 78 -0.10 -23.06 -22.32
C PRO A 78 -1.18 -23.42 -23.33
N ILE A 79 -1.20 -22.71 -24.47
CA ILE A 79 -1.97 -23.12 -25.62
C ILE A 79 -1.31 -24.41 -26.13
N LEU A 80 -1.88 -25.56 -25.74
CA LEU A 80 -1.62 -26.84 -26.39
C LEU A 80 -2.25 -26.76 -27.79
N ASN A 81 -1.46 -26.39 -28.80
CA ASN A 81 -1.82 -26.64 -30.18
C ASN A 81 -1.71 -28.15 -30.45
N GLY A 82 -2.82 -28.72 -30.93
CA GLY A 82 -2.91 -30.09 -31.43
C GLY A 82 -2.34 -30.26 -32.83
#